data_AF-A0A183GVJ7-F1
#
_entry.id   AF-A0A183GVJ7-F1
#
_cell.length_a   1.000
_cell.length_b   1.000
_cell.length_c   1.000
_cell.angle_alpha   90.00
_cell.angle_beta   90.00
_cell.angle_gamma   90.00
#
_symmetry.space_group_name_H-M   'P 1'
#
loop_
_entity.id
_entity.type
_entity.pdbx_description
1 polymer ?
#
loop_
_entity_poly.entity_id
_entity_poly.type
_entity_poly.pdbx_seq_one_letter_code
_entity_poly.pdbx_strand_id
1 'polypeptide(L)'
;LQPHQRTNEHGQSIVEGVIVEHNMTAVSRLYNNIALPTLAELLGISAEKAEEIVAQMISSERLSGHIDQLEGFVHFERKSCLLVWSVAWALL
;
A
#
# COMPACT_ATOMS: atom_id res chain seq x y z
N LEU A 1 19.78 8.80 -13.61
CA LEU A 1 19.10 7.62 -14.20
C LEU A 1 19.58 7.46 -15.63
N GLN A 2 20.18 6.32 -15.96
CA GLN A 2 20.60 6.03 -17.34
C GLN A 2 19.35 5.86 -18.24
N PRO A 3 19.43 6.07 -19.57
CA PRO A 3 18.27 6.02 -20.46
C PRO A 3 17.47 4.70 -20.36
N HIS A 4 18.17 3.58 -20.16
CA HIS A 4 17.58 2.26 -20.01
C HIS A 4 16.85 2.03 -18.67
N GLN A 5 17.00 2.92 -17.68
CA GLN A 5 16.36 2.80 -16.35
C GLN A 5 15.09 3.66 -16.23
N ARG A 6 14.69 4.34 -17.30
CA ARG A 6 13.62 5.34 -17.26
C ARG A 6 12.25 4.73 -17.49
N THR A 7 12.15 3.76 -18.39
CA THR A 7 10.87 3.22 -18.84
C THR A 7 10.86 1.70 -18.88
N ASN A 8 9.74 1.09 -18.48
CA ASN A 8 9.53 -0.35 -18.62
C ASN A 8 9.25 -0.73 -20.09
N GLU A 9 9.05 -2.02 -20.36
CA GLU A 9 8.73 -2.56 -21.70
C GLU A 9 7.44 -1.97 -22.33
N HIS A 10 6.61 -1.32 -21.51
CA HIS A 10 5.38 -0.64 -21.92
C HIS A 10 5.50 0.90 -21.97
N GLY A 11 6.71 1.45 -21.82
CA GLY A 11 6.96 2.90 -21.90
C GLY A 11 6.59 3.70 -20.65
N GLN A 12 6.22 3.05 -19.55
CA GLN A 12 5.87 3.70 -18.28
C GLN A 12 7.12 3.96 -17.44
N SER A 13 7.13 5.08 -16.70
CA SER A 13 8.24 5.45 -15.83
C SER A 13 8.46 4.42 -14.72
N ILE A 14 9.62 3.74 -14.73
CA ILE A 14 9.98 2.72 -13.72
C ILE A 14 10.07 3.38 -12.33
N VAL A 15 10.59 4.61 -12.29
CA VAL A 15 10.82 5.35 -11.05
C VAL A 15 9.50 5.72 -10.37
N GLU A 16 8.52 6.15 -11.16
CA GLU A 16 7.20 6.51 -10.65
C GLU A 16 6.49 5.30 -10.04
N GLY A 17 6.55 4.14 -10.72
CA GLY A 17 5.99 2.89 -10.18
C GLY A 17 6.61 2.52 -8.82
N VAL A 18 7.94 2.56 -8.72
CA VAL A 18 8.66 2.24 -7.48
C VAL A 18 8.29 3.20 -6.33
N ILE A 19 8.14 4.49 -6.62
CA ILE A 19 7.74 5.49 -5.61
C ILE A 19 6.32 5.23 -5.12
N VAL A 20 5.39 4.93 -6.02
CA VAL A 20 3.99 4.63 -5.64
C VAL A 20 3.93 3.40 -4.74
N GLU A 21 4.65 2.33 -5.08
CA GLU A 21 4.70 1.12 -4.25
C GLU A 21 5.35 1.36 -2.87
N HIS A 22 6.42 2.17 -2.84
CA HIS A 22 7.06 2.57 -1.59
C HIS A 22 6.09 3.36 -0.70
N ASN A 23 5.40 4.34 -1.27
CA ASN A 23 4.42 5.17 -0.56
C ASN A 23 3.26 4.31 -0.06
N MET A 24 2.76 3.36 -0.86
CA MET A 24 1.73 2.41 -0.45
C MET A 24 2.17 1.59 0.78
N THR A 25 3.42 1.12 0.77
CA THR A 25 4.01 0.37 1.88
C THR A 25 4.17 1.24 3.14
N ALA A 26 4.45 2.53 2.99
CA ALA A 26 4.51 3.46 4.11
C ALA A 26 3.10 3.70 4.70
N VAL A 27 2.10 3.93 3.85
CA VAL A 27 0.70 4.13 4.27
C VAL A 27 0.18 2.91 5.02
N SER A 28 0.44 1.70 4.54
CA SER A 28 -0.04 0.46 5.19
C SER A 28 0.54 0.22 6.59
N ARG A 29 1.66 0.85 6.92
CA ARG A 29 2.27 0.78 8.27
C ARG A 29 1.69 1.83 9.22
N LEU A 30 1.33 2.99 8.68
CA LEU A 30 0.87 4.16 9.44
C LEU A 30 -0.63 4.12 9.72
N TYR A 31 -1.43 3.59 8.79
CA TYR A 31 -2.88 3.57 8.87
C TYR A 31 -3.42 2.15 9.07
N ASN A 32 -4.50 2.03 9.83
CA ASN A 32 -5.26 0.77 9.89
C ASN A 32 -6.18 0.64 8.67
N ASN A 33 -6.77 1.76 8.25
CA ASN A 33 -7.55 1.90 7.03
C ASN A 33 -7.43 3.33 6.50
N ILE A 34 -7.75 3.52 5.22
CA ILE A 34 -7.73 4.83 4.55
C ILE A 34 -8.75 4.85 3.41
N ALA A 35 -9.40 5.98 3.19
CA ALA A 35 -10.30 6.17 2.06
C ALA A 35 -9.50 6.19 0.73
N LEU A 36 -10.02 5.55 -0.31
CA LEU A 36 -9.39 5.48 -1.64
C LEU A 36 -9.05 6.85 -2.23
N PRO A 37 -9.90 7.89 -2.16
CA PRO A 37 -9.56 9.22 -2.67
C PRO A 37 -8.35 9.83 -1.95
N THR A 38 -8.31 9.73 -0.62
CA THR A 38 -7.19 10.24 0.18
C THR A 38 -5.90 9.47 -0.10
N LEU A 39 -6.00 8.15 -0.29
CA LEU A 39 -4.87 7.32 -0.70
C LEU A 39 -4.32 7.79 -2.06
N ALA A 40 -5.20 8.03 -3.03
CA ALA A 40 -4.81 8.50 -4.36
C ALA A 40 -4.10 9.85 -4.34
N GLU A 41 -4.58 10.80 -3.52
CA GLU A 41 -3.92 12.09 -3.29
C GLU A 41 -2.50 11.92 -2.71
N LEU A 42 -2.33 11.03 -1.72
CA LEU A 42 -1.01 10.74 -1.13
C LEU A 42 -0.04 10.11 -2.13
N LEU A 43 -0.56 9.34 -3.09
CA LEU A 43 0.22 8.67 -4.13
C LEU A 43 0.43 9.55 -5.38
N GLY A 44 -0.29 10.66 -5.51
CA GLY A 44 -0.23 11.54 -6.68
C GLY A 44 -0.82 10.91 -7.96
N ILE A 45 -1.82 10.05 -7.82
CA ILE A 45 -2.47 9.31 -8.93
C ILE A 45 -4.01 9.45 -8.86
N SER A 46 -4.74 8.93 -9.86
CA SER A 46 -6.21 8.90 -9.81
C SER A 46 -6.71 7.84 -8.82
N ALA A 47 -7.94 8.00 -8.33
CA ALA A 47 -8.57 7.04 -7.44
C ALA A 47 -8.72 5.65 -8.09
N GLU A 48 -9.10 5.58 -9.37
CA GLU A 48 -9.21 4.30 -10.07
C GLU A 48 -7.85 3.59 -10.17
N LYS A 49 -6.79 4.36 -10.44
CA LYS A 49 -5.43 3.82 -10.51
C LYS A 49 -4.91 3.39 -9.14
N ALA A 50 -5.27 4.11 -8.09
CA ALA A 50 -4.94 3.72 -6.72
C ALA A 50 -5.59 2.38 -6.36
N GLU A 51 -6.87 2.20 -6.66
CA GLU A 51 -7.58 0.94 -6.45
C GLU A 51 -6.94 -0.23 -7.21
N GLU A 52 -6.61 -0.05 -8.50
CA GLU A 52 -5.94 -1.06 -9.33
C GLU A 52 -4.59 -1.47 -8.72
N ILE A 53 -3.78 -0.50 -8.31
CA ILE A 53 -2.46 -0.76 -7.72
C ILE A 53 -2.61 -1.47 -6.36
N VAL A 54 -3.54 -1.05 -5.51
CA VAL A 54 -3.82 -1.71 -4.23
C VAL A 54 -4.23 -3.17 -4.49
N ALA A 55 -5.17 -3.41 -5.40
CA ALA A 55 -5.63 -4.74 -5.74
C ALA A 55 -4.48 -5.63 -6.26
N GLN A 56 -3.62 -5.08 -7.11
CA GLN A 56 -2.43 -5.79 -7.61
C GLN A 56 -1.43 -6.10 -6.49
N MET A 57 -1.18 -5.15 -5.58
CA MET A 57 -0.26 -5.35 -4.46
C MET A 57 -0.79 -6.37 -3.45
N ILE A 58 -2.10 -6.40 -3.21
CA ILE A 58 -2.75 -7.42 -2.37
C ILE A 58 -2.69 -8.79 -3.05
N SER A 59 -3.07 -8.88 -4.33
CA SER A 59 -3.06 -10.14 -5.09
C SER A 59 -1.66 -10.72 -5.28
N SER A 60 -0.61 -9.88 -5.23
CA SER A 60 0.79 -10.32 -5.31
C SER A 60 1.44 -10.55 -3.94
N GLU A 61 0.65 -10.54 -2.85
CA GLU A 61 1.09 -10.75 -1.47
C GLU A 61 2.13 -9.73 -0.96
N ARG A 62 2.31 -8.62 -1.66
CA ARG A 62 3.23 -7.53 -1.27
C ARG A 62 2.59 -6.56 -0.28
N LEU A 63 1.26 -6.56 -0.21
CA LEU A 63 0.46 -5.77 0.71
C LEU A 63 -0.58 -6.68 1.38
N SER A 64 -0.61 -6.74 2.71
CA SER A 64 -1.62 -7.50 3.44
C SER A 64 -2.81 -6.61 3.77
N GLY A 65 -4.01 -6.97 3.30
CA GLY A 65 -5.21 -6.14 3.43
C GLY A 65 -6.33 -6.56 2.50
N HIS A 66 -7.42 -5.79 2.51
CA HIS A 66 -8.53 -5.91 1.57
C HIS A 66 -9.12 -4.54 1.23
N ILE A 67 -9.84 -4.47 0.12
CA ILE A 67 -10.56 -3.27 -0.33
C ILE A 67 -12.05 -3.45 -0.01
N ASP A 68 -12.64 -2.48 0.69
CA ASP A 68 -14.08 -2.32 0.78
C ASP A 68 -14.51 -1.34 -0.33
N GLN A 69 -15.04 -1.90 -1.41
CA GLN A 69 -15.45 -1.12 -2.58
C GLN A 69 -16.79 -0.38 -2.38
N LEU A 70 -17.63 -0.81 -1.42
CA LEU A 70 -18.91 -0.15 -1.14
C LEU A 70 -18.69 1.13 -0.33
N GLU A 71 -17.83 1.05 0.70
CA GLU A 71 -17.47 2.21 1.52
C GLU A 71 -16.31 3.03 0.92
N GLY A 72 -15.54 2.44 -0.01
CA GLY A 72 -14.41 3.10 -0.67
C GLY A 72 -13.17 3.18 0.21
N PHE A 73 -12.92 2.15 1.02
CA PHE A 73 -11.79 2.09 1.96
C PHE A 73 -10.83 0.94 1.64
N VAL A 74 -9.56 1.15 1.96
CA VAL A 74 -8.56 0.10 2.02
C VAL A 74 -8.31 -0.22 3.48
N HIS A 75 -8.42 -1.49 3.86
CA HIS A 75 -8.13 -2.00 5.20
C HIS A 75 -6.82 -2.76 5.16
N PHE A 76 -5.86 -2.35 5.99
CA PHE A 76 -4.55 -3.00 6.09
C PHE A 76 -4.53 -4.01 7.23
N GLU A 77 -3.99 -5.19 6.99
CA GLU A 77 -3.80 -6.18 8.05
C GLU A 77 -2.59 -5.81 8.91
N ARG A 78 -2.82 -5.75 10.23
CA ARG A 78 -1.73 -5.63 11.21
C ARG A 78 -1.37 -6.99 11.77
N LYS A 79 -0.07 -7.24 11.93
CA LYS A 79 0.41 -8.33 12.77
C LYS A 79 -0.20 -8.18 14.17
N SER A 80 -0.89 -9.22 14.61
CA SER A 80 -1.76 -9.21 15.78
C SER A 80 -1.05 -8.65 17.02
N CYS A 81 -1.66 -7.63 17.61
CA CYS A 81 -1.23 -6.99 18.86
C CYS A 81 -1.28 -7.97 20.06
N LEU A 82 -1.88 -9.17 19.91
CA LEU A 82 -1.90 -10.21 20.93
C LEU A 82 -0.48 -10.67 21.36
N LEU A 83 0.51 -10.50 20.48
CA LEU A 83 1.92 -10.69 20.85
C LEU A 83 2.47 -9.55 21.71
N VAL A 84 2.06 -8.29 21.48
CA VAL A 84 2.55 -7.12 22.23
C VAL A 84 2.22 -7.24 23.71
N TRP A 85 1.00 -7.66 24.03
CA TRP A 85 0.60 -7.86 25.43
C TRP A 85 1.34 -9.05 26.05
N SER A 86 1.48 -10.18 25.34
CA SER A 86 2.16 -11.36 25.90
C SER A 86 3.65 -11.14 26.18
N VAL A 87 4.37 -10.26 25.45
CA VAL A 87 5.74 -9.86 25.82
C VAL A 87 5.77 -8.89 27.01
N ALA A 88 4.78 -7.99 27.12
CA ALA A 88 4.72 -7.01 28.20
C ALA A 88 4.49 -7.65 29.57
N TRP A 89 3.74 -8.75 29.63
CA TRP A 89 3.50 -9.52 30.86
C TRP A 89 4.60 -10.52 31.22
N ALA A 90 5.52 -10.84 30.30
CA ALA A 90 6.62 -11.79 30.56
C ALA A 90 7.83 -11.16 31.29
N LEU A 91 7.79 -9.85 31.54
CA LEU A 91 8.80 -9.10 32.30
C LEU A 91 8.33 -8.71 33.73
N LEU A 92 7.17 -9.23 34.16
CA LEU A 92 6.65 -9.17 35.52
C LEU A 92 6.55 -10.58 36.10
#